data_AF-A0A7W1P3W1-F1
#
_entry.id   AF-A0A7W1P3W1-F1
#
_cell.length_a   1.000
_cell.length_b   1.000
_cell.length_c   1.000
_cell.angle_alpha   90.00
_cell.angle_beta   90.00
_cell.angle_gamma   90.00
#
_symmetry.space_group_name_H-M   'P 1'
#
loop_
_entity.id
_entity.type
_entity.pdbx_description
1 polymer ?
#
loop_
_entity_poly.entity_id
_entity_poly.type
_entity_poly.pdbx_seq_one_letter_code
_entity_poly.pdbx_strand_id
1 'polypeptide(L)'
;MVATGPDALAWNSYDYQGVCPSPNGGKQINDRWGMWQCECTSYSADKLNERGVPFRWNYKSTNWGSAGNWLSAAKATGTPYGTYPRQGDVAWWSFGHVAYVDAVDSYGNVTISEYNWSWNRNFNTRTLKRGTSSYPNYFIHF
;
A
#
# COMPACT_ATOMS: atom_id res chain seq x y z
N MET A 1 26.74 -11.58 19.25
CA MET A 1 26.08 -11.89 17.95
C MET A 1 24.64 -12.24 18.27
N VAL A 2 23.72 -11.30 18.07
CA VAL A 2 22.28 -11.55 18.27
C VAL A 2 21.72 -11.93 16.91
N ALA A 3 21.09 -13.11 16.88
CA ALA A 3 20.56 -13.72 15.67
C ALA A 3 19.53 -12.82 15.00
N THR A 4 19.74 -12.56 13.72
CA THR A 4 18.69 -12.17 12.77
C THR A 4 17.71 -13.33 12.64
N GLY A 5 16.59 -13.23 13.36
CA GLY A 5 15.46 -14.15 13.24
C GLY A 5 14.50 -13.70 12.13
N PRO A 6 13.82 -14.64 11.45
CA PRO A 6 13.24 -14.46 10.13
C PRO A 6 11.80 -13.89 10.17
N ASP A 7 11.36 -13.33 9.04
CA ASP A 7 9.95 -13.22 8.65
C ASP A 7 9.02 -12.47 9.62
N ALA A 8 9.05 -11.14 9.55
CA ALA A 8 7.82 -10.37 9.76
C ALA A 8 6.87 -10.70 8.60
N LEU A 9 6.23 -11.88 8.66
CA LEU A 9 5.09 -12.22 7.82
C LEU A 9 4.12 -11.06 7.90
N ALA A 10 3.65 -10.60 6.73
CA ALA A 10 2.62 -9.59 6.63
C ALA A 10 1.36 -10.06 7.38
N TRP A 11 1.27 -9.72 8.67
CA TRP A 11 0.07 -9.96 9.44
C TRP A 11 -0.99 -9.00 8.93
N ASN A 12 -2.10 -9.57 8.46
CA ASN A 12 -3.25 -8.80 8.03
C ASN A 12 -3.99 -8.28 9.27
N SER A 13 -3.48 -7.20 9.85
CA SER A 13 -4.07 -6.45 10.95
C SER A 13 -5.19 -5.52 10.51
N TYR A 14 -5.56 -5.56 9.23
CA TYR A 14 -6.53 -4.67 8.63
C TYR A 14 -7.93 -4.96 9.17
N ASP A 15 -8.49 -3.99 9.89
CA ASP A 15 -9.78 -4.11 10.60
C ASP A 15 -10.97 -4.47 9.70
N TYR A 16 -10.85 -4.30 8.36
CA TYR A 16 -11.91 -4.62 7.41
C TYR A 16 -11.74 -6.00 6.72
N GLN A 17 -10.80 -6.82 7.18
CA GLN A 17 -10.65 -8.19 6.69
C GLN A 17 -11.95 -8.99 6.86
N GLY A 18 -12.47 -9.54 5.76
CA GLY A 18 -13.66 -10.42 5.78
C GLY A 18 -15.00 -9.69 5.97
N VAL A 19 -15.01 -8.37 6.13
CA VAL A 19 -16.23 -7.54 6.27
C VAL A 19 -16.41 -6.57 5.10
N CYS A 20 -15.75 -6.85 3.98
CA CYS A 20 -15.82 -6.02 2.79
C CYS A 20 -17.28 -5.86 2.31
N PRO A 21 -17.80 -4.63 2.18
CA PRO A 21 -19.16 -4.42 1.70
C PRO A 21 -19.31 -5.03 0.29
N SER A 22 -20.32 -5.85 0.06
CA SER A 22 -20.48 -6.59 -1.21
C SER A 22 -20.93 -5.64 -2.36
N PRO A 23 -20.37 -5.71 -3.59
CA PRO A 23 -20.67 -4.75 -4.66
C PRO A 23 -22.06 -4.85 -5.29
N ASN A 24 -22.91 -5.81 -4.91
CA ASN A 24 -24.27 -5.93 -5.45
C ASN A 24 -25.31 -5.34 -4.49
N GLY A 25 -25.30 -4.01 -4.39
CA GLY A 25 -26.31 -3.22 -3.66
C GLY A 25 -25.83 -2.46 -2.43
N GLY A 26 -24.55 -2.56 -2.03
CA GLY A 26 -24.00 -1.91 -0.84
C GLY A 26 -23.18 -0.65 -1.16
N LYS A 27 -23.52 0.47 -0.51
CA LYS A 27 -22.85 1.78 -0.59
C LYS A 27 -21.33 1.65 -0.40
N GLN A 28 -20.51 2.37 -1.17
CA GLN A 28 -19.09 2.54 -0.87
C GLN A 28 -18.97 3.19 0.50
N ILE A 29 -18.37 2.48 1.46
CA ILE A 29 -18.18 2.97 2.82
C ILE A 29 -16.73 3.41 2.95
N ASN A 30 -16.53 4.63 3.44
CA ASN A 30 -15.21 5.10 3.79
C ASN A 30 -14.72 4.38 5.05
N ASP A 31 -13.44 4.05 5.09
CA ASP A 31 -12.74 3.64 6.30
C ASP A 31 -12.48 4.86 7.21
N ARG A 32 -11.84 4.62 8.35
CA ARG A 32 -11.41 5.69 9.28
C ARG A 32 -10.38 6.68 8.69
N TRP A 33 -9.72 6.33 7.58
CA TRP A 33 -8.76 7.15 6.86
C TRP A 33 -9.40 7.97 5.72
N GLY A 34 -10.72 7.81 5.51
CA GLY A 34 -11.49 8.43 4.44
C GLY A 34 -11.25 7.83 3.05
N MET A 35 -10.71 6.62 2.98
CA MET A 35 -10.50 5.81 1.78
C MET A 35 -11.61 4.74 1.67
N TRP A 36 -11.87 4.20 0.48
CA TRP A 36 -12.85 3.13 0.35
C TRP A 36 -12.36 1.82 0.99
N GLN A 37 -13.19 1.24 1.86
CA GLN A 37 -12.86 -0.01 2.55
C GLN A 37 -12.55 -1.14 1.57
N CYS A 38 -11.61 -2.01 1.95
CA CYS A 38 -11.12 -3.15 1.17
C CYS A 38 -10.47 -2.81 -0.17
N GLU A 39 -10.17 -1.53 -0.42
CA GLU A 39 -9.36 -1.11 -1.57
C GLU A 39 -7.88 -1.01 -1.18
N CYS A 40 -7.02 -1.06 -2.20
CA CYS A 40 -5.57 -0.99 -2.03
C CYS A 40 -5.10 0.29 -1.30
N THR A 41 -5.81 1.41 -1.53
CA THR A 41 -5.53 2.72 -0.92
C THR A 41 -5.84 2.72 0.58
N SER A 42 -6.95 2.10 0.97
CA SER A 42 -7.36 1.99 2.38
C SER A 42 -6.40 1.10 3.17
N TYR A 43 -6.04 -0.07 2.62
CA TYR A 43 -5.07 -0.95 3.25
C TYR A 43 -3.69 -0.27 3.41
N SER A 44 -3.19 0.37 2.34
CA SER A 44 -1.92 1.08 2.40
C SER A 44 -1.95 2.24 3.42
N ALA A 45 -3.07 2.97 3.52
CA ALA A 45 -3.24 4.00 4.53
C ALA A 45 -3.22 3.41 5.96
N ASP A 46 -3.86 2.27 6.19
CA ASP A 46 -3.87 1.60 7.49
C ASP A 46 -2.46 1.18 7.93
N LYS A 47 -1.68 0.52 7.05
CA LYS A 47 -0.28 0.15 7.33
C LYS A 47 0.62 1.35 7.61
N LEU A 48 0.40 2.48 6.93
CA LEU A 48 1.12 3.72 7.21
C LEU A 48 0.78 4.26 8.62
N ASN A 49 -0.50 4.25 9.00
CA ASN A 49 -0.93 4.71 10.33
C ASN A 49 -0.49 3.78 11.47
N GLU A 50 -0.44 2.47 11.26
CA GLU A 50 0.12 1.52 12.24
C GLU A 50 1.57 1.85 12.61
N ARG A 51 2.32 2.46 11.68
CA ARG A 51 3.70 2.92 11.88
C ARG A 51 3.81 4.37 12.35
N GLY A 52 2.69 5.02 12.63
CA GLY A 52 2.65 6.39 13.12
C GLY A 52 2.75 7.47 12.05
N VAL A 53 2.61 7.12 10.76
CA VAL A 53 2.43 8.13 9.70
C VAL A 53 0.95 8.53 9.69
N PRO A 54 0.58 9.79 9.99
CA PRO A 54 -0.82 10.22 10.10
C PRO A 54 -1.46 10.40 8.71
N PHE A 55 -1.46 9.32 7.91
CA PHE A 55 -1.87 9.32 6.52
C PHE A 55 -3.38 9.17 6.40
N ARG A 56 -3.99 9.94 5.51
CA ARG A 56 -5.43 9.91 5.23
C ARG A 56 -5.68 10.51 3.85
N TRP A 57 -6.93 10.45 3.37
CA TRP A 57 -7.29 10.93 2.02
C TRP A 57 -6.82 12.36 1.71
N ASN A 58 -6.68 13.24 2.70
CA ASN A 58 -6.18 14.61 2.56
C ASN A 58 -4.79 14.85 3.19
N TYR A 59 -3.91 13.84 3.21
CA TYR A 59 -2.57 13.96 3.79
C TYR A 59 -1.80 15.17 3.24
N LYS A 60 -1.21 15.97 4.14
CA LYS A 60 -0.57 17.27 3.85
C LYS A 60 -1.46 18.21 3.01
N SER A 61 -2.74 18.28 3.34
CA SER A 61 -3.74 19.15 2.71
C SER A 61 -3.95 18.92 1.21
N THR A 62 -3.54 17.75 0.70
CA THR A 62 -3.68 17.37 -0.71
C THR A 62 -4.56 16.13 -0.80
N ASN A 63 -5.45 16.08 -1.79
CA ASN A 63 -6.27 14.90 -2.02
C ASN A 63 -5.44 13.78 -2.67
N TRP A 64 -5.23 12.67 -1.95
CA TRP A 64 -4.54 11.49 -2.45
C TRP A 64 -5.48 10.57 -3.23
N GLY A 65 -6.72 10.39 -2.76
CA GLY A 65 -7.79 9.73 -3.49
C GLY A 65 -7.43 8.35 -4.04
N SER A 66 -7.75 8.11 -5.32
CA SER A 66 -7.51 6.85 -6.02
C SER A 66 -6.02 6.54 -6.21
N ALA A 67 -5.67 5.25 -6.23
CA ALA A 67 -4.27 4.80 -6.30
C ALA A 67 -3.48 5.41 -7.46
N GLY A 68 -4.08 5.55 -8.64
CA GLY A 68 -3.42 6.18 -9.80
C GLY A 68 -2.98 7.63 -9.58
N ASN A 69 -3.61 8.35 -8.64
CA ASN A 69 -3.27 9.73 -8.32
C ASN A 69 -2.15 9.86 -7.27
N TRP A 70 -1.78 8.79 -6.56
CA TRP A 70 -0.85 8.88 -5.42
C TRP A 70 0.53 9.42 -5.78
N LEU A 71 1.07 9.10 -6.96
CA LEU A 71 2.35 9.68 -7.40
C LEU A 71 2.23 11.20 -7.65
N SER A 72 1.09 11.67 -8.17
CA SER A 72 0.83 13.11 -8.35
C SER A 72 0.70 13.83 -7.00
N ALA A 73 -0.03 13.22 -6.06
CA ALA A 73 -0.18 13.73 -4.70
C ALA A 73 1.17 13.73 -3.93
N ALA A 74 2.02 12.71 -4.12
CA ALA A 74 3.37 12.68 -3.55
C ALA A 74 4.20 13.87 -4.04
N LYS A 75 4.17 14.16 -5.35
CA LYS A 75 4.83 15.35 -5.92
C LYS A 75 4.28 16.66 -5.33
N ALA A 76 2.97 16.83 -5.28
CA ALA A 76 2.33 18.05 -4.78
C ALA A 76 2.61 18.31 -3.29
N THR A 77 2.75 17.25 -2.50
CA THR A 77 3.02 17.33 -1.05
C THR A 77 4.51 17.35 -0.69
N GLY A 78 5.40 17.26 -1.69
CA GLY A 78 6.83 17.08 -1.49
C GLY A 78 7.18 15.79 -0.74
N THR A 79 6.32 14.77 -0.80
CA THR A 79 6.61 13.45 -0.24
C THR A 79 7.61 12.75 -1.16
N PRO A 80 8.80 12.34 -0.66
CA PRO A 80 9.83 11.79 -1.52
C PRO A 80 9.35 10.53 -2.23
N TYR A 81 9.83 10.30 -3.44
CA TYR A 81 9.56 9.09 -4.20
C TYR A 81 10.77 8.75 -5.08
N GLY A 82 10.85 7.51 -5.53
CA GLY A 82 11.96 7.04 -6.35
C GLY A 82 11.75 5.63 -6.88
N THR A 83 12.79 5.07 -7.47
CA THR A 83 12.79 3.69 -8.01
C THR A 83 13.49 2.68 -7.08
N TYR A 84 14.01 3.15 -5.94
CA TYR A 84 14.70 2.34 -4.96
C TYR A 84 13.79 2.10 -3.75
N PRO A 85 13.35 0.86 -3.51
CA PRO A 85 12.40 0.56 -2.43
C PRO A 85 13.06 0.58 -1.05
N ARG A 86 12.25 0.85 -0.04
CA ARG A 86 12.57 0.71 1.38
C ARG A 86 11.41 0.01 2.07
N GLN A 87 11.71 -0.72 3.15
CA GLN A 87 10.67 -1.20 4.04
C GLN A 87 9.84 -0.01 4.54
N GLY A 88 8.53 -0.11 4.43
CA GLY A 88 7.62 0.96 4.82
C GLY A 88 7.22 1.93 3.72
N ASP A 89 7.83 1.82 2.54
CA ASP A 89 7.38 2.55 1.37
C ASP A 89 6.00 2.05 0.90
N VAL A 90 5.39 2.85 0.02
CA VAL A 90 4.26 2.40 -0.80
C VAL A 90 4.74 2.17 -2.23
N ALA A 91 4.66 0.92 -2.68
CA ALA A 91 4.84 0.56 -4.07
C ALA A 91 3.66 1.09 -4.90
N TRP A 92 3.95 1.72 -6.04
CA TRP A 92 2.96 2.36 -6.90
C TRP A 92 3.08 1.89 -8.35
N TRP A 93 1.92 1.62 -8.96
CA TRP A 93 1.80 1.31 -10.39
C TRP A 93 0.89 2.28 -11.12
N SER A 94 1.30 2.65 -12.33
CA SER A 94 0.58 3.61 -13.18
C SER A 94 -0.80 3.14 -13.64
N PHE A 95 -1.05 1.83 -13.66
CA PHE A 95 -2.39 1.29 -13.97
C PHE A 95 -3.41 1.47 -12.84
N GLY A 96 -3.02 2.12 -11.74
CA GLY A 96 -3.94 2.47 -10.66
C GLY A 96 -3.91 1.50 -9.50
N HIS A 97 -2.73 1.11 -9.04
CA HIS A 97 -2.58 0.23 -7.87
C HIS A 97 -1.48 0.70 -6.92
N VAL A 98 -1.68 0.43 -5.64
CA VAL A 98 -0.69 0.66 -4.58
C VAL A 98 -0.61 -0.54 -3.64
N ALA A 99 0.57 -0.79 -3.09
CA ALA A 99 0.79 -1.84 -2.10
C ALA A 99 1.79 -1.36 -1.07
N TYR A 100 1.68 -1.86 0.16
CA TYR A 100 2.63 -1.56 1.21
C TYR A 100 3.87 -2.47 1.07
N VAL A 101 5.06 -1.91 1.29
CA VAL A 101 6.33 -2.65 1.23
C VAL A 101 6.68 -3.21 2.61
N ASP A 102 6.49 -4.52 2.80
CA ASP A 102 6.81 -5.21 4.05
C ASP A 102 8.31 -5.47 4.21
N ALA A 103 9.00 -5.78 3.11
CA ALA A 103 10.45 -6.04 3.13
C ALA A 103 11.10 -5.80 1.77
N VAL A 104 12.41 -5.55 1.80
CA VAL A 104 13.29 -5.45 0.63
C VAL A 104 14.51 -6.33 0.89
N ASP A 105 14.80 -7.26 -0.02
CA ASP A 105 15.98 -8.12 0.11
C ASP A 105 17.26 -7.47 -0.46
N SER A 106 18.41 -8.12 -0.28
CA SER A 106 19.71 -7.63 -0.76
C SER A 106 19.82 -7.54 -2.29
N TYR A 107 18.94 -8.21 -3.03
CA TYR A 107 18.88 -8.15 -4.49
C TYR A 107 17.91 -7.05 -4.99
N GLY A 108 17.22 -6.39 -4.06
CA GLY A 108 16.20 -5.39 -4.34
C GLY A 108 14.86 -5.99 -4.73
N ASN A 109 14.60 -7.27 -4.44
CA ASN A 109 13.24 -7.80 -4.56
C ASN A 109 12.38 -7.27 -3.39
N VAL A 110 11.09 -7.10 -3.65
CA VAL A 110 10.17 -6.42 -2.73
C VAL A 110 9.07 -7.37 -2.32
N THR A 111 8.95 -7.64 -1.02
CA THR A 111 7.78 -8.30 -0.45
C THR A 111 6.74 -7.25 -0.13
N ILE A 112 5.54 -7.42 -0.70
CA ILE A 112 4.43 -6.51 -0.51
C ILE A 112 3.25 -7.18 0.19
N SER A 113 2.43 -6.35 0.82
CA SER A 113 1.07 -6.66 1.24
C SER A 113 0.09 -5.69 0.59
N GLU A 114 -1.01 -6.23 0.09
CA GLU A 114 -1.96 -5.49 -0.71
C GLU A 114 -3.39 -6.01 -0.51
N TYR A 115 -4.34 -5.17 -0.86
CA TYR A 115 -5.75 -5.54 -0.95
C TYR A 115 -6.29 -5.28 -2.34
N ASN A 116 -7.29 -6.06 -2.74
CA ASN A 116 -8.00 -5.92 -4.01
C ASN A 116 -7.13 -6.02 -5.26
N TRP A 117 -6.01 -6.76 -5.18
CA TRP A 117 -5.28 -7.15 -6.38
C TRP A 117 -6.18 -8.00 -7.28
N SER A 118 -6.35 -7.61 -8.55
CA SER A 118 -7.27 -8.24 -9.52
C SER A 118 -8.76 -8.16 -9.15
N TRP A 119 -9.21 -7.11 -8.45
CA TRP A 119 -10.64 -6.84 -8.19
C TRP A 119 -11.36 -7.88 -7.29
N ASN A 120 -10.62 -8.71 -6.56
CA ASN A 120 -11.18 -9.79 -5.73
C ASN A 120 -11.43 -9.39 -4.26
N ARG A 121 -11.10 -8.14 -3.88
CA ARG A 121 -11.20 -7.58 -2.51
C ARG A 121 -10.57 -8.45 -1.42
N ASN A 122 -9.55 -9.22 -1.78
CA ASN A 122 -8.84 -10.08 -0.85
C ASN A 122 -7.48 -9.50 -0.51
N PHE A 123 -7.04 -9.84 0.69
CA PHE A 123 -5.66 -9.69 1.09
C PHE A 123 -4.77 -10.57 0.21
N ASN A 124 -3.64 -10.02 -0.22
CA ASN A 124 -2.61 -10.77 -0.90
C ASN A 124 -1.24 -10.33 -0.39
N THR A 125 -0.30 -11.28 -0.38
CA THR A 125 1.11 -10.99 -0.19
C THR A 125 1.92 -11.73 -1.24
N ARG A 126 2.95 -11.07 -1.76
CA ARG A 126 3.86 -11.66 -2.74
C ARG A 126 5.18 -10.93 -2.79
N THR A 127 6.20 -11.64 -3.25
CA THR A 127 7.51 -11.07 -3.55
C THR A 127 7.63 -10.76 -5.04
N LEU A 128 7.94 -9.51 -5.36
CA LEU A 128 8.15 -9.01 -6.70
C LEU A 128 9.65 -8.95 -7.00
N LYS A 129 10.04 -9.61 -8.10
CA LYS A 129 11.44 -9.67 -8.51
C LYS A 129 11.85 -8.40 -9.23
N ARG A 130 12.99 -7.82 -8.86
CA ARG A 130 13.50 -6.64 -9.54
C ARG A 130 13.78 -6.94 -11.01
N GLY A 131 13.35 -6.05 -11.89
CA GLY A 131 13.52 -6.18 -13.34
C GLY A 131 12.43 -6.99 -14.06
N THR A 132 11.41 -7.48 -13.36
CA THR A 132 10.23 -8.09 -14.01
C THR A 132 9.20 -7.03 -14.38
N SER A 133 8.32 -7.35 -15.34
CA SER A 133 7.22 -6.46 -15.75
C SER A 133 6.20 -6.17 -14.64
N SER A 134 6.13 -7.03 -13.62
CA SER A 134 5.28 -6.84 -12.44
C SER A 134 5.86 -5.87 -11.40
N TYR A 135 7.12 -5.46 -11.54
CA TYR A 135 7.79 -4.61 -10.57
C TYR A 135 7.18 -3.19 -10.54
N PRO A 136 7.08 -2.52 -9.37
CA PRO A 136 6.46 -1.20 -9.26
C PRO A 136 7.14 -0.14 -10.13
N ASN A 137 6.38 0.83 -10.63
CA ASN A 137 6.94 1.95 -11.38
C ASN A 137 7.73 2.89 -10.46
N TYR A 138 7.20 3.15 -9.27
CA TYR A 138 7.82 3.99 -8.24
C TYR A 138 7.50 3.48 -6.84
N PHE A 139 8.30 3.91 -5.88
CA PHE A 139 8.09 3.76 -4.44
C PHE A 139 7.95 5.16 -3.85
N ILE A 140 6.87 5.39 -3.10
CA ILE A 140 6.64 6.62 -2.35
C ILE A 140 7.18 6.40 -0.94
N HIS A 141 8.07 7.28 -0.50
CA HIS A 141 8.81 7.14 0.74
C HIS A 141 8.11 7.86 1.89
N PHE A 142 7.82 7.12 2.96
CA PHE A 142 7.15 7.59 4.18
C PHE A 142 8.02 7.39 5.41
#